data_AF-A0A9P4P5J5-F1
#
_entry.id   AF-A0A9P4P5J5-F1
#
_cell.length_a   1.000
_cell.length_b   1.000
_cell.length_c   1.000
_cell.angle_alpha   90.00
_cell.angle_beta   90.00
_cell.angle_gamma   90.00
#
_symmetry.space_group_name_H-M   'P 1'
#
loop_
_entity.id
_entity.type
_entity.pdbx_description
1 polymer ?
#
loop_
_entity_poly.entity_id
_entity_poly.type
_entity_poly.pdbx_seq_one_letter_code
_entity_poly.pdbx_strand_id
1 'polypeptide(L)'
;MAALDPKRRQQQLTYIAQLGANSDFTLDADAPTTAEFTRLAVDFLGWVKGGEQWCRHWRKCFQEDYRYHCRSGNFSVVKAVPIGKDIQ
;
A
#
# COMPACT_ATOMS: atom_id res chain seq x y z
N MET A 1 16.85 16.88 10.04
CA MET A 1 15.78 16.06 9.44
C MET A 1 15.81 16.34 7.95
N ALA A 2 16.22 15.37 7.12
CA ALA A 2 16.46 15.61 5.71
C ALA A 2 15.14 16.05 5.03
N ALA A 3 15.08 17.32 4.61
CA ALA A 3 14.00 17.84 3.79
C ALA A 3 14.01 17.07 2.47
N LEU A 4 13.11 16.10 2.33
CA LEU A 4 12.81 15.47 1.04
C LEU A 4 12.55 16.59 0.03
N ASP A 5 13.15 16.48 -1.15
CA ASP A 5 12.96 17.43 -2.24
C ASP A 5 11.45 17.70 -2.43
N PRO A 6 10.99 18.97 -2.39
CA PRO A 6 9.57 19.29 -2.32
C PRO A 6 8.79 18.71 -3.50
N LYS A 7 9.44 18.53 -4.67
CA LYS A 7 8.83 17.85 -5.82
C LYS A 7 8.58 16.37 -5.56
N ARG A 8 9.53 15.66 -4.95
CA ARG A 8 9.36 14.23 -4.60
C ARG A 8 8.26 14.05 -3.56
N ARG A 9 8.22 14.93 -2.55
CA ARG A 9 7.15 14.92 -1.55
C ARG A 9 5.78 15.09 -2.22
N GLN A 10 5.66 16.05 -3.12
CA GLN A 10 4.40 16.27 -3.85
C GLN A 10 3.99 15.06 -4.70
N GLN A 11 4.94 14.42 -5.41
CA GLN A 11 4.67 13.22 -6.21
C GLN A 11 4.18 12.04 -5.35
N GLN A 12 4.78 11.84 -4.17
CA GLN A 12 4.35 10.82 -3.21
C GLN A 12 2.92 11.08 -2.73
N LEU A 13 2.63 12.31 -2.30
CA LEU A 13 1.28 12.68 -1.84
C LEU A 13 0.23 12.50 -2.94
N THR A 14 0.51 12.92 -4.17
CA THR A 14 -0.39 12.71 -5.30
C THR A 14 -0.62 11.22 -5.57
N TYR A 15 0.42 10.39 -5.48
CA TYR A 15 0.28 8.95 -5.68
C TYR A 15 -0.55 8.28 -4.58
N ILE A 16 -0.35 8.67 -3.31
CA ILE A 16 -1.16 8.17 -2.18
C ILE A 16 -2.62 8.61 -2.34
N ALA A 17 -2.87 9.86 -2.73
CA ALA A 17 -4.21 10.35 -3.02
C ALA A 17 -4.88 9.57 -4.17
N GLN A 18 -4.13 9.21 -5.22
CA GLN A 18 -4.64 8.36 -6.31
C GLN A 18 -4.99 6.93 -5.84
N LEU A 19 -4.19 6.35 -4.95
CA LEU A 19 -4.50 5.04 -4.35
C LEU A 19 -5.77 5.11 -3.50
N GLY A 20 -5.94 6.20 -2.76
CA GLY A 20 -7.11 6.45 -1.92
C GLY A 20 -8.32 7.00 -2.68
N ALA A 21 -8.21 7.30 -3.98
CA ALA A 21 -9.29 7.94 -4.75
C ALA A 21 -10.58 7.08 -4.84
N ASN A 22 -10.46 5.77 -4.64
CA ASN A 22 -11.60 4.84 -4.57
C ASN A 22 -12.07 4.59 -3.13
N SER A 23 -11.57 5.37 -2.17
CA SER A 23 -11.84 5.24 -0.74
C SER A 23 -12.19 6.61 -0.16
N ASP A 24 -12.81 6.64 1.02
CA ASP A 24 -13.11 7.89 1.75
C ASP A 24 -11.87 8.45 2.48
N PHE A 25 -10.68 8.21 1.92
CA PHE A 25 -9.41 8.58 2.56
C PHE A 25 -9.09 10.05 2.33
N THR A 26 -8.96 10.80 3.42
CA THR A 26 -8.46 12.18 3.39
C THR A 26 -6.98 12.19 3.71
N LEU A 27 -6.17 12.67 2.77
CA LEU A 27 -4.73 12.74 2.88
C LEU A 27 -4.29 14.00 3.64
N ASP A 28 -3.47 13.81 4.66
CA ASP A 28 -2.86 14.89 5.44
C ASP A 28 -1.49 15.28 4.85
N ALA A 29 -1.37 16.52 4.41
CA ALA A 29 -0.14 17.01 3.76
C ALA A 29 0.96 17.38 4.77
N ASP A 30 0.60 17.64 6.03
CA ASP A 30 1.54 18.00 7.09
C ASP A 30 2.25 16.74 7.64
N ALA A 31 1.51 15.63 7.68
CA ALA A 31 1.99 14.31 8.05
C ALA A 31 3.09 13.77 7.11
N PRO A 32 3.96 12.87 7.62
CA PRO A 32 4.95 12.19 6.79
C PRO A 32 4.28 11.24 5.79
N THR A 33 4.74 11.29 4.54
CA THR A 33 4.16 10.51 3.41
C THR A 33 4.12 9.01 3.66
N THR A 34 5.08 8.47 4.41
CA THR A 34 5.12 7.05 4.81
C THR A 34 4.03 6.68 5.80
N ALA A 35 3.64 7.58 6.70
CA ALA A 35 2.54 7.36 7.64
C ALA A 35 1.19 7.39 6.92
N GLU A 36 1.00 8.34 6.00
CA GLU A 36 -0.23 8.42 5.21
C GLU A 36 -0.41 7.22 4.27
N PHE A 37 0.66 6.79 3.58
CA PHE A 37 0.62 5.55 2.82
C PHE A 37 0.26 4.36 3.71
N THR A 38 0.84 4.28 4.91
CA THR A 38 0.58 3.19 5.85
C THR A 38 -0.86 3.15 6.29
N ARG A 39 -1.41 4.30 6.66
CA ARG A 39 -2.80 4.44 7.10
C ARG A 39 -3.77 4.11 5.97
N LEU A 40 -3.56 4.64 4.77
CA LEU A 40 -4.36 4.29 3.61
C LEU A 40 -4.30 2.78 3.33
N ALA A 41 -3.09 2.22 3.26
CA ALA A 41 -2.88 0.84 2.91
C ALA A 41 -3.52 -0.12 3.93
N VAL A 42 -3.31 0.09 5.23
CA VAL A 42 -3.87 -0.80 6.27
C VAL A 42 -5.36 -0.55 6.48
N ASP A 43 -5.75 0.69 6.77
CA ASP A 43 -7.10 1.00 7.27
C ASP A 43 -8.16 1.04 6.15
N PHE A 44 -7.78 1.44 4.93
CA PHE A 44 -8.74 1.63 3.82
C PHE A 44 -8.63 0.56 2.74
N LEU A 45 -7.40 0.14 2.41
CA LEU A 45 -7.16 -0.87 1.37
C LEU A 45 -7.02 -2.29 1.93
N GLY A 46 -6.93 -2.45 3.26
CA GLY A 46 -6.79 -3.75 3.92
C GLY A 46 -5.49 -4.49 3.59
N TRP A 47 -4.45 -3.76 3.18
CA TRP A 47 -3.15 -4.33 2.85
C TRP A 47 -2.37 -4.73 4.09
N VAL A 48 -1.72 -5.89 4.00
CA VAL A 48 -0.79 -6.35 5.02
C VAL A 48 0.55 -5.64 4.85
N LYS A 49 1.09 -5.07 5.94
CA LYS A 49 2.44 -4.51 5.97
C LYS A 49 3.47 -5.55 5.53
N GLY A 50 4.24 -5.24 4.49
CA GLY A 50 5.20 -6.19 3.89
C GLY A 50 4.58 -7.24 2.96
N GLY A 51 3.27 -7.20 2.74
CA GLY A 51 2.61 -8.01 1.72
C GLY A 51 2.98 -7.57 0.29
N GLU A 52 2.64 -8.37 -0.71
CA GLU A 52 3.02 -8.10 -2.10
C GLU A 52 2.51 -6.74 -2.60
N GLN A 53 1.21 -6.45 -2.38
CA GLN A 53 0.62 -5.17 -2.80
C GLN A 53 1.30 -3.99 -2.09
N TRP A 54 1.50 -4.12 -0.78
CA TRP A 54 2.24 -3.12 0.00
C TRP A 54 3.62 -2.85 -0.60
N CYS A 55 4.43 -3.88 -0.80
CA CYS A 55 5.79 -3.76 -1.32
C CYS A 55 5.83 -3.18 -2.74
N ARG A 56 4.92 -3.63 -3.61
CA ARG A 56 4.82 -3.16 -5.00
C ARG A 56 4.52 -1.66 -5.05
N HIS A 57 3.54 -1.21 -4.27
CA HIS A 57 3.13 0.19 -4.24
C HIS A 57 4.10 1.06 -3.43
N TRP A 58 4.73 0.51 -2.39
CA TRP A 58 5.78 1.18 -1.62
C TRP A 58 6.98 1.51 -2.52
N ARG A 59 7.50 0.53 -3.27
CA ARG A 59 8.61 0.75 -4.20
C ARG A 59 8.24 1.76 -5.29
N LYS A 60 7.00 1.78 -5.75
CA LYS A 60 6.53 2.76 -6.75
C LYS A 60 6.39 4.17 -6.18
N CYS A 61 5.95 4.31 -4.93
CA CYS A 61 5.75 5.59 -4.26
C CYS A 61 7.08 6.18 -3.74
N PHE A 62 7.88 5.38 -3.04
CA PHE A 62 9.08 5.84 -2.35
C PHE A 62 10.36 5.59 -3.13
N GLN A 63 10.31 4.82 -4.23
CA GLN A 63 11.51 4.36 -4.96
C GLN A 63 12.51 3.62 -4.08
N GLU A 64 12.04 3.12 -2.94
CA GLU A 64 12.83 2.42 -1.94
C GLU A 64 12.30 1.00 -1.80
N ASP A 65 13.21 0.07 -1.53
CA ASP A 65 12.83 -1.28 -1.17
C ASP A 65 12.47 -1.34 0.31
N TYR A 66 11.29 -1.86 0.64
CA TYR A 66 10.91 -2.04 2.03
C TYR A 66 11.70 -3.21 2.61
N ARG A 67 12.81 -2.88 3.29
CA ARG A 67 13.80 -3.84 3.83
C ARG A 67 13.23 -4.90 4.78
N TYR A 68 12.04 -4.69 5.34
CA TYR A 68 11.51 -5.49 6.44
C TYR A 68 10.49 -6.55 5.99
N HIS A 69 10.90 -7.51 5.16
CA HIS A 69 10.06 -8.64 4.69
C HIS A 69 9.16 -8.36 3.47
N CYS A 70 9.67 -7.74 2.40
CA CYS A 70 9.14 -8.09 1.07
C CYS A 70 9.62 -9.51 0.71
N ARG A 71 9.14 -10.54 1.41
CA ARG A 71 9.37 -11.93 1.02
C ARG A 71 8.62 -12.16 -0.29
N SER A 72 9.28 -11.85 -1.40
CA SER A 72 9.08 -12.57 -2.66
C SER A 72 9.44 -14.02 -2.36
N GLY A 73 8.45 -14.81 -1.96
CA GLY A 73 8.69 -16.17 -1.48
C GLY A 73 7.42 -16.97 -1.46
N ASN A 74 7.04 -17.44 -2.65
CA ASN A 74 6.00 -18.43 -2.93
C ASN A 74 4.57 -18.08 -2.50
N PHE A 75 3.78 -17.63 -3.47
CA PHE A 75 2.37 -18.05 -3.53
C PHE A 75 2.33 -19.57 -3.60
N SER A 76 2.36 -20.23 -2.44
CA SER A 76 1.64 -21.49 -2.32
C SER A 76 0.20 -21.16 -2.64
N VAL A 77 -0.23 -21.57 -3.83
CA VAL A 77 -1.61 -21.73 -4.28
C VAL A 77 -2.53 -21.94 -3.08
N VAL A 78 -3.14 -20.87 -2.57
CA VAL A 78 -4.37 -21.02 -1.80
C VAL A 78 -5.40 -21.34 -2.85
N LYS A 79 -5.74 -22.63 -2.96
CA LYS A 79 -6.81 -23.12 -3.80
C LYS A 79 -8.00 -22.18 -3.60
N ALA A 80 -8.41 -21.53 -4.69
CA ALA A 80 -9.73 -20.93 -4.78
C ALA A 80 -10.73 -22.00 -4.32
N VAL A 81 -11.41 -21.74 -3.21
CA VAL A 81 -12.56 -22.54 -2.79
C VAL A 81 -13.64 -22.30 -3.84
N PRO A 82 -14.05 -23.30 -4.65
CA PRO A 82 -15.24 -23.13 -5.47
C PRO A 82 -16.41 -23.00 -4.50
N ILE A 83 -17.13 -21.88 -4.56
CA ILE A 83 -18.45 -21.75 -3.94
C ILE A 83 -19.40 -22.65 -4.74
N GLY A 84 -19.40 -23.94 -4.40
CA GLY A 84 -20.48 -24.86 -4.73
C GLY A 84 -21.45 -24.88 -3.55
N LYS A 85 -22.48 -24.03 -3.60
CA LYS A 85 -23.67 -24.26 -2.78
C LYS A 85 -24.46 -25.39 -3.44
N ASP A 86 -24.25 -26.60 -2.94
CA ASP A 86 -25.23 -27.68 -3.01
C ASP A 86 -26.20 -27.50 -1.83
N ILE A 87 -27.46 -27.20 -2.12
CA ILE A 87 -28.56 -27.34 -1.17
C ILE A 87 -29.61 -28.19 -1.88
N GLN A 88 -29.78 -29.37 -1.30
CA GLN A 88 -30.71 -30.44 -1.60
C GLN A 88 -32.18 -30.02 -1.46
#